data_AF-I2CQ92-F1
#
_entry.id   AF-I2CQ92-F1
#
_cell.length_a   1.000
_cell.length_b   1.000
_cell.length_c   1.000
_cell.angle_alpha   90.00
_cell.angle_beta   90.00
_cell.angle_gamma   90.00
#
_symmetry.space_group_name_H-M   'P 1'
#
loop_
_entity.id
_entity.type
_entity.pdbx_description
1 polymer ?
#
loop_
_entity_poly.entity_id
_entity_poly.type
_entity_poly.pdbx_seq_one_letter_code
_entity_poly.pdbx_strand_id
1 'polypeptide(L)'
;GNGHSSRAPLSGRRRFSKTPPIPARRPPSWLSALLVFSHGNRQRKTSVEQESASPGAPLVEIQAVFGSDAVPEGFKRVSNTPCGRKADLNAGAGGHYIYLAVRKDNPGRRRPPVVALAVIFPDRQEF
;
A
#
# COMPACT_ATOMS: atom_id res chain seq x y z
N GLY A 1 -75.28 10.17 23.70
CA GLY A 1 -74.47 11.26 24.27
C GLY A 1 -73.04 10.80 24.36
N ASN A 2 -72.07 11.69 24.15
CA ASN A 2 -70.66 11.31 24.04
C ASN A 2 -70.01 11.13 25.42
N GLY A 3 -69.28 10.02 25.61
CA GLY A 3 -68.46 9.81 26.81
C GLY A 3 -67.05 10.36 26.62
N HIS A 4 -66.64 11.30 27.47
CA HIS A 4 -65.24 11.76 27.56
C HIS A 4 -64.52 11.04 28.70
N SER A 5 -63.31 10.53 28.46
CA SER A 5 -62.19 10.68 29.39
C SER A 5 -60.85 10.43 28.69
N SER A 6 -59.75 10.83 29.30
CA SER A 6 -58.43 10.98 28.69
C SER A 6 -57.39 9.97 29.22
N ARG A 7 -56.34 9.72 28.42
CA ARG A 7 -54.97 9.50 28.94
C ARG A 7 -53.91 9.75 27.85
N ALA A 8 -52.70 10.06 28.30
CA ALA A 8 -51.60 10.62 27.52
C ALA A 8 -50.54 9.54 27.13
N PRO A 9 -49.40 9.88 26.50
CA PRO A 9 -48.78 9.03 25.48
C PRO A 9 -47.84 7.93 25.99
N LEU A 10 -47.56 6.95 25.12
CA LEU A 10 -46.46 5.99 25.23
C LEU A 10 -45.54 6.06 24.01
N SER A 11 -44.24 5.97 24.25
CA SER A 11 -43.18 6.21 23.27
C SER A 11 -42.85 4.97 22.41
N GLY A 12 -43.18 5.03 21.11
CA GLY A 12 -43.03 3.93 20.16
C GLY A 12 -41.93 4.12 19.11
N ARG A 13 -40.67 4.27 19.53
CA ARG A 13 -39.51 4.56 18.65
C ARG A 13 -39.21 3.41 17.67
N ARG A 14 -39.86 3.40 16.50
CA ARG A 14 -39.59 2.41 15.43
C ARG A 14 -38.16 2.56 14.86
N ARG A 15 -37.58 1.44 14.47
CA ARG A 15 -36.12 1.27 14.29
C ARG A 15 -35.68 1.66 12.88
N PHE A 16 -34.58 2.42 12.78
CA PHE A 16 -33.79 2.47 11.56
C PHE A 16 -33.12 1.12 11.34
N SER A 17 -33.28 0.53 10.15
CA SER A 17 -32.55 -0.66 9.71
C SER A 17 -31.11 -0.31 9.35
N LYS A 18 -30.27 -0.05 10.37
CA LYS A 18 -28.82 0.07 10.20
C LYS A 18 -28.22 -1.33 10.24
N THR A 19 -27.74 -1.81 9.10
CA THR A 19 -26.75 -2.90 9.07
C THR A 19 -25.53 -2.46 9.87
N PRO A 20 -24.99 -3.31 10.77
CA PRO A 20 -23.75 -2.98 11.47
C PRO A 20 -22.61 -2.96 10.45
N PRO A 21 -21.70 -1.96 10.48
CA PRO A 21 -20.48 -2.04 9.69
C PRO A 21 -19.66 -3.24 10.18
N ILE A 22 -19.15 -4.05 9.25
CA ILE A 22 -18.26 -5.16 9.57
C ILE A 22 -17.03 -4.55 10.29
N PRO A 23 -16.67 -5.02 11.50
CA PRO A 23 -15.50 -4.50 12.19
C PRO A 23 -14.26 -4.83 11.34
N ALA A 24 -13.55 -3.79 10.92
CA ALA A 24 -12.34 -3.94 10.12
C ALA A 24 -11.33 -4.78 10.91
N ARG A 25 -11.08 -6.02 10.43
CA ARG A 25 -10.08 -6.90 11.03
C ARG A 25 -8.73 -6.21 10.93
N ARG A 26 -8.13 -5.90 12.08
CA ARG A 26 -6.73 -5.44 12.11
C ARG A 26 -5.88 -6.52 11.43
N PRO A 27 -4.96 -6.16 10.52
CA PRO A 27 -4.04 -7.15 9.96
C PRO A 27 -3.20 -7.78 11.09
N PRO A 28 -2.86 -9.07 10.99
CA PRO A 28 -2.04 -9.74 12.00
C PRO A 28 -0.65 -9.10 12.12
N SER A 29 -0.06 -9.19 13.32
CA SER A 29 1.05 -8.36 13.82
C SER A 29 2.44 -8.62 13.22
N TRP A 30 2.51 -9.26 12.04
CA TRP A 30 3.76 -9.37 11.25
C TRP A 30 3.92 -8.23 10.24
N LEU A 31 2.85 -7.46 9.98
CA LEU A 31 2.85 -6.23 9.16
C LEU A 31 3.47 -5.00 9.88
N SER A 32 4.40 -5.22 10.81
CA SER A 32 5.04 -4.19 11.64
C SER A 32 6.43 -3.75 11.16
N ALA A 33 6.74 -3.97 9.88
CA ALA A 33 7.98 -3.53 9.22
C ALA A 33 7.99 -2.00 8.95
N LEU A 34 8.04 -1.23 10.04
CA LEU A 34 8.46 0.17 10.17
C LEU A 34 8.27 1.11 8.96
N LEU A 35 7.14 1.82 8.90
CA LEU A 35 7.02 3.06 8.12
C LEU A 35 6.52 4.21 9.02
N VAL A 36 7.46 5.03 9.52
CA VAL A 36 7.16 6.16 10.40
C VAL A 36 6.87 7.41 9.56
N PHE A 37 5.58 7.76 9.44
CA PHE A 37 5.14 8.99 8.77
C PHE A 37 5.39 10.23 9.64
N SER A 38 6.59 10.79 9.55
CA SER A 38 6.85 12.15 10.02
C SER A 38 6.01 13.14 9.19
N HIS A 39 5.27 14.01 9.86
CA HIS A 39 4.35 14.93 9.20
C HIS A 39 5.08 16.15 8.61
N GLY A 40 4.71 16.47 7.37
CA GLY A 40 4.79 17.83 6.83
C GLY A 40 6.15 18.27 6.30
N ASN A 41 6.24 18.35 4.96
CA ASN A 41 6.47 19.69 4.41
C ASN A 41 5.75 19.92 3.08
N ARG A 42 5.40 21.18 2.82
CA ARG A 42 4.61 21.63 1.67
C ARG A 42 5.48 21.63 0.41
N GLN A 43 5.28 20.64 -0.47
CA GLN A 43 6.00 20.62 -1.76
C GLN A 43 5.55 21.74 -2.69
N ARG A 44 6.49 22.59 -3.11
CA ARG A 44 6.31 23.50 -4.26
C ARG A 44 6.50 22.70 -5.53
N LYS A 45 5.56 22.82 -6.47
CA LYS A 45 5.59 22.10 -7.76
C LYS A 45 6.55 22.77 -8.75
N THR A 46 7.85 22.59 -8.55
CA THR A 46 8.87 22.88 -9.58
C THR A 46 8.92 21.73 -10.57
N SER A 47 8.72 22.01 -11.86
CA SER A 47 8.87 21.00 -12.91
C SER A 47 10.34 20.67 -13.12
N VAL A 48 10.83 19.63 -12.46
CA VAL A 48 12.14 19.04 -12.76
C VAL A 48 11.92 18.12 -13.95
N GLU A 49 12.63 18.36 -15.06
CA GLU A 49 12.67 17.39 -16.15
C GLU A 49 13.26 16.09 -15.62
N GLN A 50 12.51 15.00 -15.76
CA GLN A 50 12.84 13.73 -15.14
C GLN A 50 13.95 13.05 -15.95
N GLU A 51 15.19 13.48 -15.71
CA GLU A 51 16.44 12.91 -16.23
C GLU A 51 16.43 11.39 -16.05
N SER A 52 15.96 10.69 -17.08
CA SER A 52 15.74 9.26 -17.02
C SER A 52 17.09 8.56 -16.91
N ALA A 53 17.31 7.83 -15.81
CA ALA A 53 18.55 7.11 -15.58
C ALA A 53 18.92 6.26 -16.80
N SER A 54 20.17 6.41 -17.26
CA SER A 54 20.66 5.83 -18.51
C SER A 54 20.46 4.30 -18.57
N PRO A 55 20.39 3.67 -19.75
CA PRO A 55 20.13 2.22 -19.85
C PRO A 55 21.08 1.37 -18.99
N GLY A 56 22.37 1.76 -18.97
CA GLY A 56 23.43 1.13 -18.15
C GLY A 56 23.49 1.56 -16.68
N ALA A 57 22.63 2.49 -16.22
CA ALA A 57 22.63 2.95 -14.84
C ALA A 57 22.39 1.80 -13.84
N PRO A 58 23.15 1.72 -12.73
CA PRO A 58 22.94 0.70 -11.69
C PRO A 58 21.58 0.84 -11.01
N LEU A 59 21.08 -0.27 -10.45
CA LEU A 59 20.01 -0.25 -9.47
C LEU A 59 20.54 0.33 -8.16
N VAL A 60 19.81 1.27 -7.55
CA VAL A 60 20.21 1.96 -6.31
C VAL A 60 19.16 1.89 -5.21
N GLU A 61 17.95 1.41 -5.50
CA GLU A 61 16.90 1.19 -4.50
C GLU A 61 15.83 0.21 -5.02
N ILE A 62 15.27 -0.59 -4.11
CA ILE A 62 14.20 -1.56 -4.35
C ILE A 62 13.17 -1.41 -3.23
N GLN A 63 11.89 -1.40 -3.57
CA GLN A 63 10.77 -1.26 -2.62
C GLN A 63 9.63 -2.20 -3.01
N ALA A 64 8.91 -2.76 -2.04
CA ALA A 64 7.64 -3.44 -2.29
C ALA A 64 6.48 -2.42 -2.35
N VAL A 65 5.59 -2.55 -3.32
CA VAL A 65 4.40 -1.69 -3.50
C VAL A 65 3.16 -2.53 -3.79
N PHE A 66 1.98 -2.13 -3.31
CA PHE A 66 0.75 -2.80 -3.70
C PHE A 66 0.35 -2.41 -5.13
N GLY A 67 -0.34 -3.30 -5.84
CA GLY A 67 -0.77 -3.07 -7.22
C GLY A 67 -1.72 -1.88 -7.39
N SER A 68 -2.49 -1.56 -6.35
CA SER A 68 -3.39 -0.40 -6.24
C SER A 68 -2.69 0.94 -6.23
N ASP A 69 -1.43 0.98 -5.80
CA ASP A 69 -0.81 2.22 -5.35
C ASP A 69 -0.17 2.97 -6.52
N ALA A 70 0.01 4.28 -6.36
CA ALA A 70 0.89 5.04 -7.24
C ALA A 70 2.34 4.54 -7.08
N VAL A 71 3.07 4.45 -8.19
CA VAL A 71 4.51 4.16 -8.14
C VAL A 71 5.25 5.42 -7.64
N PRO A 72 6.14 5.34 -6.63
CA PRO A 72 6.87 6.51 -6.14
C PRO A 72 7.75 7.15 -7.20
N GLU A 73 8.05 8.45 -7.04
CA GLU A 73 8.79 9.24 -8.02
C GLU A 73 10.19 8.65 -8.29
N GLY A 74 10.55 8.54 -9.57
CA GLY A 74 11.81 7.94 -10.02
C GLY A 74 11.86 6.41 -9.98
N PHE A 75 10.86 5.72 -9.43
CA PHE A 75 10.79 4.25 -9.46
C PHE A 75 10.02 3.73 -10.69
N LYS A 76 10.39 2.53 -11.14
CA LYS A 76 9.65 1.74 -12.13
C LYS A 76 9.13 0.46 -11.47
N ARG A 77 7.83 0.19 -11.58
CA ARG A 77 7.24 -1.08 -11.15
C ARG A 77 7.65 -2.21 -12.10
N VAL A 78 8.11 -3.32 -11.54
CA VAL A 78 8.27 -4.60 -12.26
C VAL A 78 6.90 -5.27 -12.31
N SER A 79 6.09 -4.94 -13.32
CA SER A 79 4.72 -5.45 -13.47
C SER A 79 4.66 -6.86 -14.04
N ASN A 80 5.66 -7.25 -14.83
CA ASN A 80 5.70 -8.49 -15.59
C ASN A 80 7.06 -9.19 -15.46
N THR A 81 7.06 -10.51 -15.54
CA THR A 81 8.25 -11.34 -15.69
C THR A 81 8.81 -11.21 -17.12
N PRO A 82 10.07 -11.64 -17.38
CA PRO A 82 10.62 -11.65 -18.74
C PRO A 82 9.79 -12.47 -19.76
N CYS A 83 9.04 -13.47 -19.30
CA CYS A 83 8.10 -14.27 -20.09
C CYS A 83 6.66 -13.71 -20.10
N GLY A 84 6.47 -12.42 -19.80
CA GLY A 84 5.20 -11.69 -19.95
C GLY A 84 4.13 -11.92 -18.88
N ARG A 85 4.29 -12.93 -18.01
CA ARG A 85 3.35 -13.20 -16.89
C ARG A 85 3.39 -12.05 -15.88
N LYS A 86 2.32 -11.84 -15.08
CA LYS A 86 2.34 -10.84 -13.99
C LYS A 86 3.45 -11.19 -12.98
N ALA A 87 4.25 -10.21 -12.57
CA ALA A 87 5.27 -10.35 -11.52
C ALA A 87 4.71 -10.04 -10.12
N ASP A 88 3.52 -10.58 -9.83
CA ASP A 88 2.89 -10.47 -8.52
C ASP A 88 3.54 -11.45 -7.54
N LEU A 89 4.15 -10.93 -6.47
CA LEU A 89 4.77 -11.73 -5.41
C LEU A 89 3.74 -12.47 -4.54
N ASN A 90 2.47 -12.06 -4.58
CA ASN A 90 1.37 -12.65 -3.82
C ASN A 90 0.48 -13.58 -4.68
N ALA A 91 0.98 -13.99 -5.85
CA ALA A 91 0.21 -14.72 -6.85
C ALA A 91 -0.32 -16.06 -6.31
N GLY A 92 -1.65 -16.23 -6.38
CA GLY A 92 -2.34 -17.44 -5.92
C GLY A 92 -2.76 -17.42 -4.44
N ALA A 93 -2.25 -16.50 -3.61
CA ALA A 93 -2.60 -16.42 -2.19
C ALA A 93 -3.99 -15.79 -1.91
N GLY A 94 -4.54 -15.04 -2.88
CA GLY A 94 -5.86 -14.41 -2.77
C GLY A 94 -5.88 -13.16 -1.89
N GLY A 95 -5.36 -12.04 -2.41
CA GLY A 95 -5.33 -10.77 -1.69
C GLY A 95 -4.91 -9.59 -2.56
N HIS A 96 -4.28 -8.58 -1.95
CA HIS A 96 -3.65 -7.49 -2.69
C HIS A 96 -2.50 -8.02 -3.56
N TYR A 97 -2.42 -7.58 -4.82
CA TYR A 97 -1.22 -7.79 -5.63
C TYR A 97 -0.03 -7.05 -5.01
N ILE A 98 1.15 -7.66 -4.97
CA ILE A 98 2.39 -7.07 -4.46
C ILE A 98 3.45 -7.12 -5.55
N TYR A 99 4.06 -5.98 -5.87
CA TYR A 99 5.09 -5.87 -6.91
C TYR A 99 6.36 -5.23 -6.33
N LEU A 100 7.51 -5.52 -6.96
CA LEU A 100 8.71 -4.73 -6.75
C LEU A 100 8.64 -3.43 -7.57
N ALA A 101 9.02 -2.32 -6.94
CA ALA A 101 9.37 -1.08 -7.59
C ALA A 101 10.89 -0.87 -7.45
N VAL A 102 11.55 -0.50 -8.54
CA VAL A 102 13.01 -0.35 -8.59
C VAL A 102 13.40 1.03 -9.08
N ARG A 103 14.44 1.65 -8.51
CA ARG A 103 15.05 2.86 -9.06
C ARG A 103 16.48 2.58 -9.55
N LYS A 104 16.76 3.06 -10.76
CA LYS A 104 18.12 3.25 -11.29
C LYS A 104 18.54 4.71 -11.11
N ASP A 105 19.84 4.96 -11.00
CA ASP A 105 20.39 6.33 -10.96
C ASP A 105 21.78 6.35 -11.61
N ASN A 106 22.16 7.47 -12.23
CA ASN A 106 23.42 7.57 -12.98
C ASN A 106 24.64 7.54 -12.03
N PRO A 107 25.75 6.89 -12.43
CA PRO A 107 26.98 6.88 -11.62
C PRO A 107 27.46 8.32 -11.34
N GLY A 108 27.89 8.58 -10.10
CA GLY A 108 28.20 9.91 -9.60
C GLY A 108 27.05 10.59 -8.81
N ARG A 109 25.82 10.06 -8.86
CA ARG A 109 24.77 10.45 -7.90
C ARG A 109 25.00 9.80 -6.52
N ARG A 110 24.34 10.36 -5.49
CA ARG A 110 24.65 10.14 -4.05
C ARG A 110 24.34 8.75 -3.45
N ARG A 111 23.74 7.80 -4.18
CA ARG A 111 23.43 6.46 -3.63
C ARG A 111 24.34 5.38 -4.21
N PRO A 112 24.83 4.42 -3.41
CA PRO A 112 25.59 3.28 -3.90
C PRO A 112 24.68 2.30 -4.67
N PRO A 113 25.25 1.47 -5.58
CA PRO A 113 24.53 0.36 -6.20
C PRO A 113 24.02 -0.69 -5.19
N VAL A 114 22.87 -1.28 -5.48
CA VAL A 114 22.41 -2.52 -4.83
C VAL A 114 23.17 -3.69 -5.44
N VAL A 115 24.08 -4.28 -4.65
CA VAL A 115 24.99 -5.37 -5.10
C VAL A 115 24.51 -6.78 -4.75
N ALA A 116 23.55 -6.92 -3.83
CA ALA A 116 23.00 -8.19 -3.39
C ALA A 116 21.52 -8.06 -3.02
N LEU A 117 20.78 -9.15 -3.15
CA LEU A 117 19.42 -9.32 -2.65
C LEU A 117 19.24 -10.77 -2.21
N ALA A 118 18.74 -10.98 -1.00
CA ALA A 118 18.40 -12.29 -0.47
C ALA A 118 16.88 -12.43 -0.33
N VAL A 119 16.39 -13.66 -0.41
CA VAL A 119 15.06 -14.04 0.07
C VAL A 119 15.28 -14.88 1.32
N ILE A 120 14.61 -14.52 2.41
CA ILE A 120 14.68 -15.19 3.70
C ILE A 120 13.29 -15.76 3.98
N PHE A 121 13.23 -17.01 4.47
CA PHE A 121 12.01 -17.62 4.98
C PHE A 121 12.07 -17.70 6.53
N PRO A 122 11.46 -16.75 7.28
CA PRO A 122 11.58 -16.71 8.75
C PRO A 122 11.05 -17.96 9.44
N ASP A 123 9.99 -18.57 8.90
CA ASP A 123 9.39 -19.82 9.40
C ASP A 123 10.33 -21.03 9.30
N ARG A 124 11.43 -20.90 8.54
CA ARG A 124 12.52 -21.89 8.42
C ARG A 124 13.76 -21.55 9.24
N GLN A 125 13.75 -20.42 9.96
CA GLN A 125 14.88 -19.91 10.73
C GLN A 125 16.14 -19.62 9.88
N GLU A 126 15.93 -19.24 8.62
CA GLU A 126 16.97 -18.68 7.75
C GLU A 126 17.26 -17.23 8.18
N PHE A 127 18.54 -16.87 8.35
CA PHE A 127 19.02 -15.53 8.78
C PHE A 127 20.39 -15.23 8.17
#